data_AF-A0A838QVZ5-F1
#
_entry.id   AF-A0A838QVZ5-F1
#
_cell.length_a   1.000
_cell.length_b   1.000
_cell.length_c   1.000
_cell.angle_alpha   90.00
_cell.angle_beta   90.00
_cell.angle_gamma   90.00
#
_symmetry.space_group_name_H-M   'P 1'
#
loop_
_entity.id
_entity.type
_entity.pdbx_description
1 polymer ?
#
loop_
_entity_poly.entity_id
_entity_poly.type
_entity_poly.pdbx_seq_one_letter_code
_entity_poly.pdbx_strand_id
1 'polypeptide(L)'
;MMTLASGAQIGVEAPAILCLKGENVVRLDSGRLSAVVPAQATGFVVETTAGRVVDLGTEFTLCKDSPHVLRLFVFVGLVEIQPSTSAGGKPIRVPESRGVRFDGKTGEVTKIPFDGIEMLAP
;
A
#
# COMPACT_ATOMS: atom_id res chain seq x y z
N MET A 1 -10.67 12.40 1.80
CA MET A 1 -9.24 12.63 1.56
C MET A 1 -8.61 13.32 2.77
N MET A 2 -7.37 12.97 3.09
CA MET A 2 -6.53 13.59 4.11
C MET A 2 -5.14 13.84 3.54
N THR A 3 -4.49 14.93 3.90
CA THR A 3 -3.11 15.24 3.51
C THR A 3 -2.21 15.12 4.72
N LEU A 4 -1.15 14.33 4.59
CA LEU A 4 -0.11 14.21 5.62
C LEU A 4 0.84 15.42 5.59
N ALA A 5 1.61 15.61 6.66
CA ALA A 5 2.61 16.67 6.74
C ALA A 5 3.66 16.61 5.62
N SER A 6 3.99 15.42 5.13
CA SER A 6 4.88 15.24 3.96
C SER A 6 4.29 15.75 2.64
N GLY A 7 2.97 15.95 2.56
CA GLY A 7 2.24 16.25 1.34
C GLY A 7 1.62 15.03 0.66
N ALA A 8 1.84 13.81 1.16
CA ALA A 8 1.13 12.62 0.68
C ALA A 8 -0.38 12.78 0.91
N GLN A 9 -1.19 12.51 -0.12
CA GLN A 9 -2.64 12.56 -0.05
C GLN A 9 -3.18 11.13 0.04
N ILE A 10 -4.01 10.87 1.05
CA ILE A 10 -4.59 9.54 1.25
C ILE A 10 -6.12 9.57 1.33
N GLY A 11 -6.73 8.59 0.67
CA GLY A 11 -8.13 8.22 0.80
C GLY A 11 -8.25 6.97 1.66
N VAL A 12 -9.25 6.91 2.55
CA VAL A 12 -9.51 5.73 3.39
C VAL A 12 -10.98 5.38 3.27
N GLU A 13 -11.27 4.14 2.87
CA GLU A 13 -12.63 3.63 2.74
C GLU A 13 -12.98 2.76 3.94
N ALA A 14 -14.11 3.06 4.58
CA ALA A 14 -14.61 2.30 5.72
C ALA A 14 -15.22 0.95 5.29
N PRO A 15 -15.26 -0.06 6.17
CA PRO A 15 -14.68 -0.07 7.52
C PRO A 15 -13.15 -0.12 7.48
N ALA A 16 -12.50 0.75 8.26
CA ALA A 16 -11.04 0.84 8.29
C ALA A 16 -10.51 1.15 9.68
N ILE A 17 -9.33 0.62 9.97
CA ILE A 17 -8.52 0.97 11.15
C ILE A 17 -7.18 1.47 10.63
N LEU A 18 -6.96 2.77 10.78
CA LEU A 18 -5.75 3.47 10.34
C LEU A 18 -5.18 4.29 11.50
N CYS A 19 -3.87 4.19 11.70
CA CYS A 19 -3.13 5.00 12.66
C CYS A 19 -2.07 5.84 11.95
N LEU A 20 -2.00 7.14 12.26
CA LEU A 20 -0.90 8.00 11.83
C LEU A 20 0.34 7.68 12.70
N LYS A 21 1.49 7.43 12.06
CA LYS A 21 2.73 7.04 12.75
C LYS A 21 3.86 8.07 12.62
N GLY A 22 3.70 9.04 11.74
CA GLY A 22 4.63 10.14 11.54
C GLY A 22 4.22 11.00 10.35
N GLU A 23 5.13 11.86 9.90
CA GLU A 23 4.85 12.82 8.81
C GLU A 23 4.64 12.16 7.45
N ASN A 24 5.24 10.99 7.21
CA ASN A 24 5.15 10.24 5.95
C ASN A 24 4.89 8.73 6.15
N VAL A 25 4.31 8.36 7.29
CA VAL A 25 4.09 6.96 7.66
C VAL A 25 2.71 6.79 8.30
N VAL A 26 1.96 5.82 7.79
CA VAL A 26 0.71 5.36 8.39
C VAL A 26 0.76 3.87 8.64
N ARG A 27 -0.10 3.38 9.52
CA ARG A 27 -0.37 1.96 9.71
C ARG A 27 -1.80 1.67 9.30
N LEU A 28 -2.00 0.65 8.47
CA LEU A 28 -3.30 0.15 8.05
C LEU A 28 -3.50 -1.28 8.58
N ASP A 29 -4.43 -1.44 9.52
CA ASP A 29 -4.76 -2.75 10.12
C ASP A 29 -5.96 -3.42 9.44
N SER A 30 -6.90 -2.64 8.89
CA SER A 30 -8.02 -3.13 8.07
C SER A 30 -8.57 -2.03 7.16
N GLY A 31 -9.26 -2.42 6.08
CA GLY A 31 -9.91 -1.51 5.14
C GLY A 31 -9.09 -1.25 3.88
N ARG A 32 -9.43 -0.18 3.15
CA ARG A 32 -8.75 0.23 1.92
C ARG A 32 -8.16 1.63 2.04
N LEU A 33 -6.94 1.78 1.55
CA LEU A 33 -6.23 3.05 1.46
C LEU A 33 -5.84 3.31 0.01
N SER A 34 -6.16 4.48 -0.53
CA SER A 34 -5.53 5.01 -1.75
C SER A 34 -4.52 6.09 -1.37
N ALA A 35 -3.46 6.22 -2.16
CA ALA A 35 -2.44 7.24 -1.97
C ALA A 35 -2.06 7.87 -3.31
N VAL A 36 -2.00 9.20 -3.31
CA VAL A 36 -1.35 10.01 -4.34
C VAL A 36 -0.14 10.65 -3.70
N VAL A 37 1.05 10.24 -4.16
CA VAL A 37 2.31 10.64 -3.53
C VAL A 37 3.09 11.56 -4.47
N PRO A 38 3.08 12.88 -4.26
CA PRO A 38 3.86 13.79 -5.05
C PRO A 38 5.36 13.64 -4.75
N ALA A 39 6.23 14.14 -5.63
CA ALA A 39 7.68 13.93 -5.54
C ALA A 39 8.29 14.28 -4.17
N GLN A 40 7.84 15.35 -3.52
CA GLN A 40 8.30 15.76 -2.19
C GLN A 40 7.95 14.80 -1.06
N ALA A 41 6.95 13.94 -1.27
CA ALA A 41 6.45 12.97 -0.30
C ALA A 41 6.92 11.53 -0.60
N THR A 42 7.77 11.35 -1.62
CA THR A 42 8.36 10.04 -1.98
C THR A 42 8.97 9.35 -0.76
N GLY A 43 8.78 8.04 -0.68
CA GLY A 43 9.12 7.25 0.50
C GLY A 43 7.98 7.20 1.52
N PHE A 44 6.74 7.51 1.12
CA PHE A 44 5.55 7.30 1.91
C PHE A 44 5.42 5.81 2.24
N VAL A 45 5.18 5.51 3.51
CA VAL A 45 5.12 4.13 4.00
C VAL A 45 3.76 3.81 4.59
N VAL A 46 3.18 2.69 4.13
CA VAL A 46 2.06 2.04 4.80
C VAL A 46 2.56 0.79 5.51
N GLU A 47 2.56 0.83 6.84
CA GLU A 47 2.83 -0.33 7.68
C GLU A 47 1.59 -1.22 7.78
N THR A 48 1.79 -2.53 7.63
CA THR A 48 0.77 -3.54 7.88
C THR A 48 1.37 -4.69 8.68
N THR A 49 0.51 -5.56 9.22
CA THR A 49 0.92 -6.86 9.79
C THR A 49 1.55 -7.83 8.79
N ALA A 50 1.38 -7.62 7.48
CA ALA A 50 2.04 -8.45 6.45
C ALA A 50 3.44 -7.94 6.08
N GLY A 51 3.74 -6.68 6.36
CA GLY A 51 4.95 -6.01 5.90
C GLY A 51 4.71 -4.52 5.65
N ARG A 52 5.74 -3.85 5.14
CA ARG A 52 5.70 -2.42 4.78
C ARG A 52 5.49 -2.27 3.29
N VAL A 53 4.65 -1.34 2.89
CA VAL A 53 4.46 -0.93 1.51
C VAL A 53 5.09 0.45 1.37
N VAL A 54 6.13 0.57 0.54
CA VAL A 54 6.94 1.77 0.37
C VAL A 54 6.74 2.30 -1.03
N ASP A 55 6.23 3.52 -1.12
CA ASP A 55 6.11 4.24 -2.36
C ASP A 55 7.50 4.72 -2.86
N LEU A 56 7.71 4.71 -4.18
CA LEU A 56 8.92 5.23 -4.83
C LEU A 56 8.60 6.34 -5.85
N GLY A 57 7.53 7.12 -5.59
CA GLY A 57 6.99 8.20 -6.42
C GLY A 57 5.76 7.77 -7.20
N THR A 58 4.62 7.57 -6.51
CA THR A 58 3.51 6.77 -7.08
C THR A 58 2.09 7.16 -6.71
N GLU A 59 1.15 6.60 -7.48
CA GLU A 59 -0.26 6.48 -7.14
C GLU A 59 -0.62 4.99 -6.97
N PHE A 60 -1.18 4.63 -5.82
CA PHE A 60 -1.50 3.23 -5.52
C PHE A 60 -2.71 3.07 -4.58
N THR A 61 -3.28 1.87 -4.60
CA THR A 61 -4.31 1.44 -3.64
C THR A 61 -3.88 0.16 -2.92
N LEU A 62 -4.02 0.15 -1.60
CA LEU A 62 -3.76 -0.97 -0.71
C LEU A 62 -5.05 -1.43 -0.02
N CYS A 63 -5.36 -2.71 -0.11
CA CYS A 63 -6.50 -3.34 0.55
C CYS A 63 -6.02 -4.32 1.61
N LYS A 64 -6.64 -4.26 2.79
CA LYS A 64 -6.35 -5.11 3.95
C LYS A 64 -7.62 -5.83 4.42
N ASP A 65 -8.01 -6.86 3.68
CA ASP A 65 -9.20 -7.68 4.00
C ASP A 65 -8.95 -8.71 5.10
N SER A 66 -7.69 -9.05 5.35
CA SER A 66 -7.27 -10.05 6.33
C SER A 66 -5.92 -9.64 6.95
N PRO A 67 -5.63 -10.01 8.21
CA PRO A 67 -4.41 -9.57 8.90
C PRO A 67 -3.12 -9.88 8.11
N HIS A 68 -3.01 -11.02 7.45
CA HIS A 68 -1.74 -11.40 6.80
C HIS A 68 -1.74 -11.18 5.30
N VAL A 69 -2.89 -10.90 4.70
CA VAL A 69 -3.01 -10.71 3.26
C VAL A 69 -3.10 -9.21 2.96
N LEU A 70 -2.48 -8.77 1.88
CA LEU A 70 -2.76 -7.48 1.30
C LEU A 70 -2.96 -7.62 -0.20
N ARG A 71 -3.76 -6.72 -0.78
CA ARG A 71 -3.80 -6.50 -2.23
C ARG A 71 -3.29 -5.11 -2.52
N LEU A 72 -2.36 -5.00 -3.46
CA LEU A 72 -1.75 -3.74 -3.88
C LEU A 72 -1.98 -3.56 -5.36
N PHE A 73 -2.51 -2.40 -5.74
CA PHE A 73 -2.73 -1.99 -7.12
C PHE A 73 -1.94 -0.71 -7.36
N VAL A 74 -1.05 -0.70 -8.34
CA VAL A 74 -0.19 0.45 -8.67
C VAL A 74 -0.66 1.04 -9.99
N PHE A 75 -1.06 2.31 -9.95
CA PHE A 75 -1.60 3.03 -11.10
C PHE A 75 -0.50 3.77 -11.84
N VAL A 76 0.39 4.43 -11.10
CA VAL A 76 1.52 5.19 -11.64
C VAL A 76 2.78 4.88 -10.86
N GLY A 77 3.89 4.67 -11.58
CA GLY A 77 5.23 4.50 -11.01
C GLY A 77 5.54 3.09 -10.46
N LEU A 78 6.18 3.03 -9.29
CA LEU A 78 6.72 1.81 -8.68
C LEU A 78 6.54 1.77 -7.16
N VAL A 79 5.96 0.68 -6.66
CA VAL A 79 5.81 0.44 -5.20
C VAL A 79 6.62 -0.79 -4.79
N GLU A 80 7.20 -0.76 -3.60
CA GLU A 80 7.93 -1.89 -3.02
C GLU A 80 7.20 -2.46 -1.80
N ILE A 81 6.93 -3.77 -1.81
CA ILE A 81 6.49 -4.51 -0.62
C ILE A 81 7.74 -5.07 0.07
N GLN A 82 7.95 -4.67 1.31
CA GLN A 82 8.99 -5.22 2.20
C GLN A 82 8.30 -6.19 3.17
N PRO A 83 8.46 -7.52 2.98
CA PRO A 83 7.84 -8.53 3.84
C PRO A 83 8.20 -8.32 5.31
N SER A 84 7.29 -8.68 6.22
CA SER A 84 7.64 -8.75 7.64
C SER A 84 8.73 -9.81 7.87
N THR A 85 9.51 -9.66 8.94
CA THR A 85 10.60 -10.59 9.28
C THR A 85 10.12 -12.04 9.44
N SER A 86 8.88 -12.24 9.88
CA SER A 86 8.25 -13.56 10.00
C SER A 86 7.96 -14.23 8.66
N ALA A 87 7.74 -13.44 7.60
CA ALA A 87 7.45 -13.94 6.25
C ALA A 87 8.71 -14.46 5.54
N GLY A 88 9.90 -13.94 5.91
CA GLY A 88 11.18 -14.28 5.28
C GLY A 88 11.16 -14.09 3.77
N GLY A 89 11.45 -12.88 3.27
CA GLY A 89 11.40 -12.63 1.82
C GLY A 89 12.21 -11.43 1.39
N LYS A 90 12.63 -11.45 0.11
CA LYS A 90 13.22 -10.27 -0.53
C LYS A 90 12.13 -9.23 -0.80
N PRO A 91 12.46 -7.93 -0.85
CA PRO A 91 11.53 -6.91 -1.28
C PRO A 91 10.94 -7.23 -2.67
N ILE A 92 9.65 -7.00 -2.84
CA ILE A 92 8.90 -7.25 -4.06
C ILE A 92 8.56 -5.92 -4.69
N ARG A 93 8.99 -5.70 -5.93
CA ARG A 93 8.69 -4.47 -6.68
C ARG A 93 7.48 -4.67 -7.58
N VAL A 94 6.51 -3.78 -7.44
CA VAL A 94 5.25 -3.78 -8.16
C VAL A 94 5.19 -2.52 -9.03
N PRO A 95 5.45 -2.64 -10.35
CA PRO A 95 5.35 -1.50 -11.27
C PRO A 95 3.88 -1.15 -11.52
N GLU A 96 3.67 0.01 -12.13
CA GLU A 96 2.38 0.48 -12.62
C GLU A 96 1.63 -0.52 -13.52
N SER A 97 0.32 -0.27 -13.64
CA SER A 97 -0.62 -1.13 -14.36
C SER A 97 -0.60 -2.59 -13.85
N ARG A 98 -0.43 -2.76 -12.53
CA ARG A 98 -0.33 -4.08 -11.91
C ARG A 98 -1.05 -4.15 -10.58
N GLY A 99 -1.76 -5.27 -10.40
CA GLY A 99 -2.26 -5.72 -9.12
C GLY A 99 -1.48 -6.94 -8.61
N VAL A 100 -1.19 -6.98 -7.30
CA VAL A 100 -0.69 -8.19 -6.63
C VAL A 100 -1.46 -8.47 -5.35
N ARG A 101 -1.66 -9.76 -5.06
CA ARG A 101 -1.99 -10.27 -3.74
C ARG A 101 -0.72 -10.78 -3.09
N PHE A 102 -0.43 -10.32 -1.88
CA PHE A 102 0.69 -10.78 -1.07
C PHE A 102 0.20 -11.42 0.21
N ASP A 103 0.72 -12.60 0.53
CA ASP A 103 0.50 -13.29 1.79
C ASP A 103 1.73 -13.18 2.69
N GLY A 104 1.64 -12.35 3.73
CA GLY A 104 2.72 -12.11 4.69
C GLY A 104 3.00 -13.26 5.65
N LYS A 105 2.30 -14.39 5.59
CA LYS A 105 2.69 -15.62 6.31
C LYS A 105 3.59 -16.50 5.46
N THR A 106 3.26 -16.65 4.18
CA THR A 106 3.96 -17.59 3.28
C THR A 106 5.00 -16.90 2.40
N GLY A 107 4.95 -15.56 2.30
CA GLY A 107 5.74 -14.80 1.35
C GLY A 107 5.24 -14.91 -0.10
N GLU A 108 4.12 -15.60 -0.32
CA GLU A 108 3.58 -15.84 -1.66
C GLU A 108 3.06 -14.54 -2.30
N VAL A 109 3.36 -14.37 -3.59
CA VAL A 109 2.86 -13.27 -4.41
C VAL A 109 2.09 -13.84 -5.59
N THR A 110 0.83 -13.45 -5.70
CA THR A 110 -0.01 -13.79 -6.87
C THR A 110 -0.35 -12.51 -7.63
N LYS A 111 -0.23 -12.52 -8.95
CA LYS A 111 -0.76 -11.42 -9.77
C LYS A 111 -2.29 -11.47 -9.74
N ILE A 112 -2.92 -10.32 -9.64
CA ILE A 112 -4.38 -10.19 -9.73
C ILE A 112 -4.72 -9.28 -10.91
N PRO A 113 -5.94 -9.40 -11.49
CA PRO A 113 -6.41 -8.48 -12.51
C PRO A 113 -6.28 -7.02 -12.04
N PHE A 114 -6.03 -6.13 -13.00
CA PHE A 114 -5.96 -4.68 -12.79
C PHE A 114 -6.82 -4.06 -13.88
N ASP A 115 -8.05 -3.73 -13.51
CA ASP A 115 -9.06 -3.13 -14.39
C ASP A 115 -9.20 -1.62 -14.16
N GLY A 116 -8.46 -1.07 -13.19
CA GLY A 116 -8.34 0.37 -12.94
C GLY A 116 -9.48 0.95 -12.09
N ILE A 117 -10.49 0.14 -11.80
CA ILE A 117 -11.68 0.49 -11.03
C ILE A 117 -11.36 0.49 -9.52
N GLU A 118 -10.26 -0.14 -9.12
CA GLU A 118 -9.84 -0.27 -7.72
C GLU A 118 -9.30 1.02 -7.12
N MET A 119 -9.12 2.06 -7.94
CA MET A 119 -8.80 3.40 -7.46
C MET A 119 -10.02 3.97 -6.74
N LEU A 120 -9.84 4.35 -5.48
CA LEU A 120 -10.81 5.22 -4.83
C LEU A 120 -10.82 6.56 -5.58
N ALA A 121 -12.00 7.03 -5.99
CA ALA A 121 -12.16 8.34 -6.59
C ALA A 121 -11.49 9.41 -5.68
N PRO A 122 -10.68 10.32 -6.25
CA PRO A 122 -10.07 11.39 -5.47
C PRO A 122 -11.11 12.32 -4.80
#